data_AF-A0A9P1N7B5-F1
#
_entry.id   AF-A0A9P1N7B5-F1
#
_cell.length_a   1.000
_cell.length_b   1.000
_cell.length_c   1.000
_cell.angle_alpha   90.00
_cell.angle_beta   90.00
_cell.angle_gamma   90.00
#
_symmetry.space_group_name_H-M   'P 1'
#
loop_
_entity.id
_entity.type
_entity.pdbx_description
1 polymer ?
#
loop_
_entity_poly.entity_id
_entity_poly.type
_entity_poly.pdbx_seq_one_letter_code
_entity_poly.pdbx_strand_id
1 'polypeptide(L)'
;MLILKTSFILVFILLLDYINCIRNQKNQYYLEKLSGSEITENEKREKRDVFNDVSNYWNKVKDIVEDIKDRKKKFDQFRADFPKYMEHLKNLIIFLIAVFVFIITIFCCCGCCCRIFLWRMICGCFQTSNRKHNENELPVLMNQTNSITKLWGLDIKLNGIPVRVLLDTGSSISIISKSRMMQLNGILLNEKTMDGIVANRTKMSFLGTTMMQMSFNGVRSYPHKFRVVDDSKITNSIIFGLDSLIQLGFQINFRNKKVSIKNHNYPVRDLV
;
A
#
# COMPACT_ATOMS: atom_id res chain seq x y z
N MET A 1 14.50 -3.30 -13.29
CA MET A 1 14.14 -2.46 -12.12
C MET A 1 15.20 -2.45 -11.00
N LEU A 2 16.12 -3.43 -10.91
CA LEU A 2 17.20 -3.44 -9.90
C LEU A 2 18.31 -2.39 -10.16
N ILE A 3 18.60 -2.10 -11.43
CA ILE A 3 19.68 -1.19 -11.86
C ILE A 3 19.39 0.28 -11.47
N LEU A 4 18.11 0.69 -11.43
CA LEU A 4 17.74 2.06 -11.01
C LEU A 4 17.95 2.31 -9.50
N LYS A 5 17.87 1.27 -8.65
CA LYS A 5 18.04 1.43 -7.20
C LYS A 5 19.51 1.60 -6.79
N THR A 6 20.43 1.00 -7.52
CA THR A 6 21.88 1.14 -7.28
C THR A 6 22.40 2.52 -7.67
N SER A 7 21.85 3.12 -8.73
CA SER A 7 22.25 4.47 -9.18
C SER A 7 21.89 5.57 -8.16
N PHE A 8 20.74 5.43 -7.48
CA PHE A 8 20.29 6.44 -6.50
C PHE A 8 21.19 6.48 -5.25
N ILE A 9 21.67 5.32 -4.81
CA ILE A 9 22.58 5.20 -3.65
C ILE A 9 23.94 5.83 -3.98
N LEU A 10 24.45 5.62 -5.19
CA LEU A 10 25.74 6.19 -5.62
C LEU A 10 25.69 7.72 -5.70
N VAL A 11 24.61 8.27 -6.26
CA VAL A 11 24.39 9.72 -6.33
C VAL A 11 24.29 10.32 -4.92
N PHE A 12 23.63 9.64 -3.99
CA PHE A 12 23.52 10.10 -2.61
C PHE A 12 24.87 10.11 -1.88
N ILE A 13 25.71 9.09 -2.08
CA ILE A 13 27.07 9.05 -1.51
C ILE A 13 27.93 10.20 -2.05
N LEU A 14 27.93 10.43 -3.37
CA LEU A 14 28.67 11.54 -3.99
C LEU A 14 28.19 12.91 -3.49
N LEU A 15 26.89 13.05 -3.23
CA LEU A 15 26.33 14.28 -2.67
C LEU A 15 26.84 14.53 -1.24
N LEU A 16 26.92 13.48 -0.41
CA LEU A 16 27.43 13.57 0.95
C LEU A 16 28.92 13.94 0.99
N ASP A 17 29.73 13.37 0.09
CA ASP A 17 31.15 13.70 -0.03
C ASP A 17 31.36 15.15 -0.50
N TYR A 18 30.55 15.62 -1.45
CA TYR A 18 30.56 17.01 -1.90
C TYR A 18 30.20 17.99 -0.77
N ILE A 19 29.17 17.68 0.02
CA ILE A 19 28.76 18.48 1.18
C ILE A 19 29.89 18.53 2.23
N ASN A 20 30.57 17.41 2.48
CA ASN A 20 31.71 17.35 3.40
C ASN A 20 32.89 18.21 2.91
N CYS A 21 33.16 18.23 1.61
CA CYS A 21 34.21 19.05 1.01
C CYS A 21 33.95 20.56 1.21
N ILE A 22 32.74 21.03 0.89
CA ILE A 22 32.34 22.43 1.10
C ILE A 22 32.46 22.84 2.57
N ARG A 23 32.14 21.93 3.49
CA ARG A 23 32.22 22.18 4.93
C ARG A 23 33.66 22.40 5.40
N ASN A 24 34.61 21.59 4.94
CA ASN A 24 36.02 21.76 5.30
C ASN A 24 36.57 23.10 4.82
N GLN A 25 36.18 23.54 3.62
CA GLN A 25 36.55 24.87 3.11
C GLN A 25 35.94 26.01 3.94
N LYS A 26 34.66 25.92 4.31
CA LYS A 26 34.02 26.93 5.16
C LYS A 26 34.64 27.01 6.55
N ASN A 27 34.96 25.87 7.17
CA ASN A 27 35.56 25.85 8.50
C ASN A 27 36.96 26.50 8.51
N GLN A 28 37.78 26.28 7.48
CA GLN A 28 39.06 26.99 7.37
C GLN A 28 38.89 28.50 7.17
N TYR A 29 37.96 28.92 6.30
CA TYR A 29 37.66 30.33 6.07
C TYR A 29 37.17 31.07 7.34
N TYR A 30 36.34 30.43 8.16
CA TYR A 30 35.85 31.04 9.41
C TYR A 30 36.96 31.14 10.48
N LEU A 31 37.84 30.14 10.56
CA LEU A 31 38.97 30.15 11.50
C LEU A 31 40.00 31.24 11.16
N GLU A 32 40.28 31.48 9.88
CA GLU A 32 41.16 32.58 9.43
C GLU A 32 40.55 33.97 9.68
N LYS A 33 39.22 34.12 9.64
CA LYS A 33 38.56 35.41 9.86
C LYS A 33 38.41 35.76 11.35
N LEU A 34 38.35 34.74 12.21
CA LEU A 34 38.28 34.88 13.67
C LEU A 34 39.63 35.28 14.30
N SER A 35 40.76 35.06 13.63
CA SER A 35 42.08 35.42 14.14
C SER A 35 42.48 36.88 13.88
N GLY A 36 41.74 37.62 13.05
CA GLY A 36 42.11 38.96 12.59
C GLY A 36 41.19 40.12 12.96
N SER A 37 40.10 39.90 13.73
CA SER A 37 39.16 40.98 14.07
C SER A 37 38.74 40.96 15.55
N GLU A 38 38.62 42.15 16.16
CA GLU A 38 38.07 42.36 17.51
C GLU A 38 36.57 42.04 17.51
N ILE A 39 36.25 40.75 17.56
CA ILE A 39 34.87 40.24 17.66
C ILE A 39 34.45 40.30 19.12
N THR A 40 33.28 40.89 19.36
CA THR A 40 32.71 41.02 20.72
C THR A 40 32.38 39.65 21.32
N GLU A 41 32.48 39.49 22.64
CA GLU A 41 32.22 38.20 23.33
C GLU A 41 30.82 37.63 23.05
N ASN A 42 29.82 38.48 22.79
CA ASN A 42 28.48 38.06 22.41
C ASN A 42 28.43 37.36 21.05
N GLU A 43 29.13 37.90 20.04
CA GLU A 43 29.22 37.26 18.71
C GLU A 43 30.00 35.93 18.77
N LYS A 44 30.99 35.81 19.66
CA LYS A 44 31.67 34.52 19.90
C LYS A 44 30.75 33.48 20.54
N ARG A 45 29.79 33.91 21.35
CA ARG A 45 28.81 33.02 21.99
C ARG A 45 27.79 32.51 20.98
N GLU A 46 27.21 33.40 20.18
CA GLU A 46 26.25 33.04 19.12
C GLU A 46 26.87 32.10 18.08
N LYS A 47 28.12 32.36 17.66
CA LYS A 47 28.84 31.46 16.74
C LYS A 47 29.13 30.09 17.34
N ARG A 48 29.37 29.99 18.67
CA ARG A 48 29.53 28.70 19.36
C ARG A 48 28.22 27.91 19.40
N ASP A 49 27.09 28.57 19.63
CA ASP A 49 25.79 27.91 19.67
C ASP A 49 25.40 27.35 18.30
N VAL A 50 25.59 28.13 17.23
CA VAL A 50 25.40 27.65 15.85
C VAL A 50 26.32 26.46 15.53
N PHE A 51 27.57 26.49 15.98
CA PHE A 51 28.50 25.38 15.77
C PHE A 51 28.05 24.10 16.51
N ASN A 52 27.56 24.23 17.74
CA ASN A 52 27.04 23.12 18.53
C ASN A 52 25.80 22.49 17.88
N ASP A 53 24.89 23.30 17.34
CA ASP A 53 23.71 22.81 16.62
C ASP A 53 24.07 22.05 15.35
N VAL A 54 25.04 22.57 14.58
CA VAL A 54 25.56 21.88 13.39
C VAL A 54 26.22 20.55 13.77
N SER A 55 27.00 20.53 14.85
CA SER A 55 27.64 19.31 15.36
C SER A 55 26.60 18.25 15.77
N ASN A 56 25.56 18.66 16.51
CA ASN A 56 24.47 17.78 16.94
C ASN A 56 23.68 17.23 15.76
N TYR A 57 23.37 18.06 14.76
CA TYR A 57 22.73 17.60 13.53
C TYR A 57 23.59 16.55 12.81
N TRP A 58 24.92 16.73 12.81
CA TRP A 58 25.82 15.82 12.12
C TRP A 58 25.97 14.47 12.80
N ASN A 59 25.95 14.43 14.12
CA ASN A 59 25.88 13.17 14.85
C ASN A 59 24.62 12.38 14.48
N LYS A 60 23.45 13.04 14.36
CA LYS A 60 22.21 12.39 13.88
C LYS A 60 22.34 11.84 12.47
N VAL A 61 23.00 12.57 11.56
CA VAL A 61 23.23 12.08 10.19
C VAL A 61 24.16 10.87 10.18
N LYS A 62 25.21 10.88 11.00
CA LYS A 62 26.13 9.73 11.14
C LYS A 62 25.39 8.49 11.63
N ASP A 63 24.50 8.63 12.61
CA ASP A 63 23.68 7.53 13.12
C ASP A 63 22.76 6.96 12.03
N ILE A 64 22.15 7.82 11.20
CA ILE A 64 21.33 7.40 10.06
C ILE A 64 22.17 6.63 9.03
N VAL A 65 23.38 7.09 8.73
CA VAL A 65 24.28 6.42 7.78
C VAL A 65 24.69 5.03 8.28
N GLU A 66 24.98 4.88 9.56
CA GLU A 66 25.30 3.58 10.16
C GLU A 66 24.08 2.62 10.17
N ASP A 67 22.87 3.11 10.46
CA ASP A 67 21.64 2.31 10.34
C ASP A 67 21.41 1.83 8.90
N ILE A 68 21.65 2.69 7.89
CA ILE A 68 21.55 2.31 6.48
C ILE A 68 22.58 1.23 6.12
N LYS A 69 23.82 1.33 6.62
CA LYS A 69 24.85 0.31 6.40
C LYS A 69 24.47 -1.04 7.02
N ASP A 70 23.94 -1.04 8.24
CA ASP A 70 23.47 -2.27 8.90
C ASP A 70 22.33 -2.94 8.13
N ARG A 71 21.34 -2.15 7.67
CA ARG A 71 20.24 -2.65 6.83
C ARG A 71 20.73 -3.23 5.51
N LYS A 72 21.72 -2.59 4.88
CA LYS A 72 22.34 -3.10 3.66
C LYS A 72 23.01 -4.45 3.92
N LYS A 73 23.78 -4.58 5.00
CA LYS A 73 24.42 -5.84 5.40
C LYS A 73 23.41 -6.97 5.61
N LYS A 74 22.31 -6.70 6.32
CA LYS A 74 21.20 -7.65 6.51
C LYS A 74 20.55 -8.08 5.19
N PHE A 75 20.35 -7.12 4.28
CA PHE A 75 19.79 -7.40 2.96
C PHE A 75 20.74 -8.26 2.10
N ASP A 76 22.04 -7.96 2.11
CA ASP A 76 23.04 -8.74 1.39
C ASP A 76 23.14 -10.17 1.95
N GLN A 77 23.05 -10.34 3.27
CA GLN A 77 22.97 -11.65 3.90
C GLN A 77 21.71 -12.42 3.48
N PHE A 78 20.53 -11.78 3.53
CA PHE A 78 19.29 -12.39 3.04
C PHE A 78 19.40 -12.80 1.56
N ARG A 79 20.00 -11.96 0.72
CA ARG A 79 20.22 -12.25 -0.70
C ARG A 79 21.15 -13.44 -0.91
N ALA A 80 22.18 -13.59 -0.08
CA ALA A 80 23.08 -14.74 -0.10
C ALA A 80 22.37 -16.04 0.33
N ASP A 81 21.42 -15.96 1.26
CA ASP A 81 20.63 -17.11 1.72
C ASP A 81 19.44 -17.42 0.81
N PHE A 82 18.99 -16.48 -0.03
CA PHE A 82 17.85 -16.63 -0.92
C PHE A 82 17.89 -17.88 -1.81
N PRO A 83 19.03 -18.28 -2.41
CA PRO A 83 19.13 -19.53 -3.17
C PRO A 83 18.77 -20.78 -2.36
N LYS A 84 19.17 -20.84 -1.08
CA LYS A 84 18.84 -21.97 -0.19
C LYS A 84 17.33 -22.06 0.06
N TYR A 85 16.67 -20.91 0.28
CA TYR A 85 15.21 -20.86 0.39
C TYR A 85 14.52 -21.32 -0.89
N MET A 86 15.03 -20.92 -2.05
CA MET A 86 14.49 -21.35 -3.33
C MET A 86 14.67 -22.86 -3.57
N GLU A 87 15.76 -23.45 -3.08
CA GLU A 87 15.99 -24.89 -3.13
C GLU A 87 15.01 -25.66 -2.24
N HIS A 88 14.78 -25.21 -1.00
CA HIS A 88 13.74 -25.78 -0.13
C HIS A 88 12.34 -25.68 -0.75
N LEU A 89 12.02 -24.55 -1.37
CA LEU A 89 10.74 -24.36 -2.05
C LEU A 89 10.58 -25.31 -3.24
N LYS A 90 11.63 -25.49 -4.06
CA LYS A 90 11.64 -26.47 -5.15
C LYS A 90 11.39 -27.89 -4.64
N ASN A 91 12.07 -28.30 -3.57
CA ASN A 91 11.91 -29.62 -2.97
C ASN A 91 10.48 -29.83 -2.44
N LEU A 92 9.89 -28.80 -1.82
CA LEU A 92 8.50 -28.84 -1.36
C LEU A 92 7.52 -29.01 -2.52
N ILE A 93 7.72 -28.27 -3.63
CA ILE A 93 6.85 -28.39 -4.81
C ILE A 93 6.96 -29.81 -5.41
N ILE A 94 8.17 -30.35 -5.54
CA ILE A 94 8.39 -31.72 -6.05
C ILE A 94 7.67 -32.74 -5.16
N PHE A 95 7.77 -32.60 -3.84
CA PHE A 95 7.08 -33.46 -2.89
C PHE A 95 5.55 -33.42 -3.06
N LEU A 96 4.97 -32.21 -3.18
CA LEU A 96 3.53 -32.06 -3.38
C LEU A 96 3.04 -32.69 -4.69
N ILE A 97 3.82 -32.56 -5.77
CA ILE A 97 3.52 -33.21 -7.05
C ILE A 97 3.55 -34.73 -6.90
N ALA A 98 4.56 -35.29 -6.20
CA ALA A 98 4.67 -36.72 -5.98
C ALA A 98 3.48 -37.27 -5.16
N VAL A 99 3.07 -36.56 -4.11
CA VAL A 99 1.87 -36.92 -3.31
C VAL A 99 0.61 -36.89 -4.18
N PHE A 100 0.45 -35.87 -5.02
CA PHE A 100 -0.69 -35.76 -5.91
C PHE A 100 -0.76 -36.92 -6.92
N VAL A 101 0.36 -37.28 -7.55
CA VAL A 101 0.46 -38.42 -8.47
C VAL A 101 0.19 -39.74 -7.75
N PHE A 102 0.68 -39.90 -6.52
CA PHE A 102 0.41 -41.08 -5.69
C PHE A 102 -1.08 -41.24 -5.39
N ILE A 103 -1.75 -40.14 -5.00
CA ILE A 103 -3.20 -40.11 -4.78
C ILE A 103 -3.95 -40.53 -6.04
N ILE A 104 -3.61 -39.95 -7.21
CA ILE A 104 -4.23 -40.33 -8.49
C ILE A 104 -4.02 -41.81 -8.79
N THR A 105 -2.80 -42.32 -8.58
CA THR A 105 -2.48 -43.74 -8.82
C THR A 105 -3.31 -44.66 -7.92
N ILE A 106 -3.47 -44.34 -6.63
CA ILE A 106 -4.36 -45.11 -5.73
C ILE A 106 -5.80 -45.11 -6.25
N PHE A 107 -6.33 -43.94 -6.62
CA PHE A 107 -7.70 -43.84 -7.13
C PHE A 107 -7.88 -44.58 -8.47
N CYS A 108 -6.87 -44.60 -9.33
CA CYS A 108 -6.87 -45.33 -10.60
C CYS A 108 -6.73 -46.85 -10.40
N CYS A 109 -5.88 -47.31 -9.49
CA CYS A 109 -5.68 -48.74 -9.19
C CYS A 109 -6.89 -49.36 -8.45
N CYS A 110 -7.62 -48.59 -7.63
CA CYS A 110 -8.91 -49.01 -7.08
C CYS A 110 -10.08 -48.82 -8.08
N GLY A 111 -9.82 -48.23 -9.25
CA GLY A 111 -10.80 -47.79 -10.24
C GLY A 111 -11.49 -48.90 -11.04
N CYS A 112 -11.00 -50.15 -11.03
CA CYS A 112 -11.77 -51.27 -11.57
C CYS A 112 -12.97 -51.66 -10.68
N CYS A 113 -12.93 -51.36 -9.38
CA CYS A 113 -14.06 -51.61 -8.47
C CYS A 113 -14.87 -50.35 -8.17
N CYS A 114 -14.26 -49.15 -8.17
CA CYS A 114 -14.94 -47.91 -7.78
C CYS A 114 -15.67 -47.18 -8.92
N ARG A 115 -15.41 -47.48 -10.21
CA ARG A 115 -16.13 -46.87 -11.35
C ARG A 115 -17.64 -47.14 -11.33
N ILE A 116 -18.05 -48.30 -10.80
CA ILE A 116 -19.47 -48.69 -10.68
C ILE A 116 -20.15 -47.88 -9.55
N PHE A 117 -19.43 -47.51 -8.50
CA PHE A 117 -20.00 -46.83 -7.33
C PHE A 117 -20.15 -45.31 -7.55
N LEU A 118 -19.18 -44.67 -8.21
CA LEU A 118 -19.22 -43.22 -8.46
C LEU A 118 -20.27 -42.83 -9.53
N TRP A 119 -20.50 -43.68 -10.53
CA TRP A 119 -21.56 -43.45 -11.53
C TRP A 119 -22.96 -43.52 -10.88
N ARG A 120 -23.18 -44.44 -9.93
CA ARG A 120 -24.46 -44.51 -9.20
C ARG A 120 -24.73 -43.28 -8.33
N MET A 121 -23.70 -42.66 -7.75
CA MET A 121 -23.87 -41.45 -6.94
C MET A 121 -24.15 -40.20 -7.76
N ILE A 122 -23.58 -40.09 -8.98
CA ILE A 122 -23.78 -38.94 -9.87
C ILE A 122 -25.09 -39.08 -10.66
N CYS A 123 -25.50 -40.29 -11.07
CA CYS A 123 -26.74 -40.49 -11.82
C CYS A 123 -27.98 -40.73 -10.95
N GLY A 124 -27.85 -41.03 -9.67
CA GLY A 124 -28.98 -41.34 -8.77
C GLY A 124 -29.79 -40.13 -8.27
N CYS A 125 -29.27 -38.90 -8.41
CA CYS A 125 -29.96 -37.69 -7.94
C CYS A 125 -30.59 -36.84 -9.05
N PHE A 126 -30.62 -37.32 -10.30
CA PHE A 126 -31.16 -36.57 -11.44
C PHE A 126 -32.38 -37.23 -12.08
N GLN A 127 -33.31 -37.74 -11.26
CA GLN A 127 -34.65 -38.07 -11.71
C GLN A 127 -35.68 -37.64 -10.66
N THR A 128 -36.17 -36.41 -10.80
CA THR A 128 -37.60 -36.04 -10.73
C THR A 128 -37.74 -34.53 -10.90
N SER A 129 -37.91 -34.08 -12.14
CA SER A 129 -38.88 -33.02 -12.47
C SER A 129 -38.94 -32.86 -13.99
N ASN A 130 -39.90 -33.56 -14.59
CA ASN A 130 -40.37 -33.27 -15.94
C ASN A 130 -40.99 -31.88 -15.95
N ARG A 131 -40.31 -30.89 -16.53
CA ARG A 131 -40.95 -29.64 -16.95
C ARG A 131 -40.69 -29.41 -18.42
N LYS A 132 -41.79 -29.46 -19.18
CA LYS A 132 -41.88 -29.29 -20.63
C LYS A 132 -41.15 -28.01 -21.07
N HIS A 133 -40.25 -28.18 -22.03
CA HIS A 133 -39.68 -27.10 -22.82
C HIS A 133 -40.78 -26.51 -23.71
N ASN A 134 -41.23 -25.31 -23.39
CA ASN A 134 -41.68 -24.34 -24.38
C ASN A 134 -40.46 -23.48 -24.71
N GLU A 135 -40.02 -23.51 -25.96
CA GLU A 135 -39.12 -22.50 -26.51
C GLU A 135 -39.90 -21.19 -26.61
N ASN A 136 -39.68 -20.30 -25.64
CA ASN A 136 -39.75 -18.85 -25.78
C ASN A 136 -39.27 -18.25 -24.46
N GLU A 137 -38.23 -17.42 -24.58
CA GLU A 137 -37.70 -16.50 -23.57
C GLU A 137 -37.10 -17.17 -22.32
N LEU A 138 -35.76 -17.11 -22.20
CA LEU A 138 -35.09 -17.21 -20.90
C LEU A 138 -35.60 -16.06 -20.01
N PRO A 139 -36.33 -16.30 -18.91
CA PRO A 139 -36.34 -15.33 -17.85
C PRO A 139 -34.96 -15.44 -17.19
N VAL A 140 -34.12 -14.45 -17.47
CA VAL A 140 -33.03 -14.07 -16.57
C VAL A 140 -33.69 -13.84 -15.21
N LEU A 141 -33.67 -14.87 -14.36
CA LEU A 141 -34.07 -14.77 -12.98
C LEU A 141 -32.93 -14.03 -12.26
N MET A 142 -32.81 -12.73 -12.55
CA MET A 142 -32.30 -11.78 -11.57
C MET A 142 -33.30 -11.84 -10.42
N ASN A 143 -33.04 -12.73 -9.47
CA ASN A 143 -33.35 -12.41 -8.09
C ASN A 143 -32.54 -11.16 -7.75
N GLN A 144 -33.08 -10.00 -8.13
CA GLN A 144 -32.89 -8.76 -7.39
C GLN A 144 -33.47 -9.02 -6.00
N THR A 145 -32.71 -9.76 -5.18
CA THR A 145 -32.69 -9.39 -3.78
C THR A 145 -32.22 -7.96 -3.80
N ASN A 146 -33.13 -7.03 -3.50
CA ASN A 146 -32.82 -5.69 -3.03
C ASN A 146 -32.01 -5.80 -1.72
N SER A 147 -30.88 -6.52 -1.74
CA SER A 147 -29.86 -6.39 -0.73
C SER A 147 -29.29 -5.01 -1.01
N ILE A 148 -29.80 -4.03 -0.27
CA ILE A 148 -29.16 -2.73 -0.15
C ILE A 148 -27.71 -3.06 0.21
N THR A 149 -26.82 -2.98 -0.77
CA THR A 149 -25.40 -3.22 -0.58
C THR A 149 -24.93 -2.09 0.30
N LYS A 150 -24.90 -2.37 1.61
CA LYS A 150 -24.50 -1.38 2.60
C LYS A 150 -23.12 -0.89 2.23
N LEU A 151 -22.98 0.42 2.08
CA LEU A 151 -21.70 1.07 1.84
C LEU A 151 -21.01 1.32 3.17
N TRP A 152 -19.72 1.00 3.25
CA TRP A 152 -18.97 0.95 4.51
C TRP A 152 -18.12 2.19 4.66
N GLY A 153 -18.45 3.02 5.65
CA GLY A 153 -17.78 4.27 5.96
C GLY A 153 -16.83 4.15 7.15
N LEU A 154 -15.62 4.68 7.00
CA LEU A 154 -14.67 4.80 8.10
C LEU A 154 -14.42 6.29 8.42
N ASP A 155 -14.60 6.65 9.69
CA ASP A 155 -14.30 8.00 10.17
C ASP A 155 -12.78 8.12 10.44
N ILE A 156 -12.13 9.07 9.76
CA ILE A 156 -10.69 9.34 9.86
C ILE A 156 -10.43 10.85 9.89
N LYS A 157 -9.18 11.26 10.04
CA LYS A 157 -8.75 12.64 9.77
C LYS A 157 -7.81 12.67 8.58
N LEU A 158 -8.08 13.54 7.61
CA LEU A 158 -7.18 13.87 6.51
C LEU A 158 -6.66 15.29 6.71
N ASN A 159 -5.34 15.47 6.76
CA ASN A 159 -4.69 16.74 7.11
C ASN A 159 -5.27 17.37 8.40
N GLY A 160 -5.58 16.52 9.38
CA GLY A 160 -6.19 16.93 10.66
C GLY A 160 -7.71 17.17 10.62
N ILE A 161 -8.32 17.22 9.44
CA ILE A 161 -9.76 17.50 9.28
C ILE A 161 -10.56 16.19 9.28
N PRO A 162 -11.61 16.06 10.13
CA PRO A 162 -12.41 14.84 10.21
C PRO A 162 -13.22 14.62 8.95
N VAL A 163 -13.16 13.39 8.42
CA VAL A 163 -13.89 12.97 7.23
C VAL A 163 -14.35 11.52 7.36
N ARG A 164 -15.40 11.18 6.62
CA ARG A 164 -15.79 9.79 6.40
C ARG A 164 -15.35 9.36 5.01
N VAL A 165 -14.66 8.23 4.92
CA VAL A 165 -14.20 7.64 3.65
C VAL A 165 -14.98 6.37 3.35
N LEU A 166 -15.32 6.14 2.08
CA LEU A 166 -15.86 4.86 1.62
C LEU A 166 -14.73 3.83 1.55
N LEU A 167 -14.94 2.66 2.15
CA LEU A 167 -14.09 1.50 1.97
C LEU A 167 -14.59 0.69 0.77
N ASP A 168 -13.80 0.62 -0.30
CA ASP A 168 -14.17 -0.07 -1.53
C ASP A 168 -13.07 -1.07 -1.95
N THR A 169 -13.28 -2.34 -1.63
CA THR A 169 -12.37 -3.43 -2.04
C THR A 169 -12.45 -3.74 -3.54
N GLY A 170 -13.46 -3.23 -4.25
CA GLY A 170 -13.59 -3.36 -5.70
C GLY A 170 -12.74 -2.34 -6.47
N SER A 171 -12.31 -1.26 -5.81
CA SER A 171 -11.40 -0.27 -6.41
C SER A 171 -9.94 -0.65 -6.15
N SER A 172 -9.11 -0.65 -7.19
CA SER A 172 -7.66 -0.89 -7.05
C SER A 172 -6.91 0.33 -6.51
N ILE A 173 -7.49 1.52 -6.62
CA ILE A 173 -6.86 2.81 -6.29
C ILE A 173 -7.75 3.65 -5.40
N SER A 174 -7.12 4.50 -4.59
CA SER A 174 -7.81 5.47 -3.75
C SER A 174 -8.02 6.78 -4.52
N ILE A 175 -9.24 7.30 -4.47
CA ILE A 175 -9.64 8.49 -5.22
C ILE A 175 -10.29 9.54 -4.31
N ILE A 176 -10.15 10.80 -4.69
CA ILE A 176 -10.75 11.94 -4.02
C ILE A 176 -11.29 12.93 -5.05
N SER A 177 -12.48 13.47 -4.80
CA SER A 177 -13.04 14.56 -5.60
C SER A 177 -12.23 15.84 -5.44
N LYS A 178 -12.17 16.65 -6.51
CA LYS A 178 -11.45 17.92 -6.53
C LYS A 178 -11.93 18.87 -5.44
N SER A 179 -13.24 19.07 -5.29
CA SER A 179 -13.79 19.96 -4.26
C SER A 179 -13.39 19.50 -2.86
N ARG A 180 -13.44 18.19 -2.60
CA ARG A 180 -13.11 17.64 -1.28
C ARG A 180 -11.62 17.72 -0.99
N MET A 181 -10.76 17.50 -1.97
CA MET A 181 -9.33 17.74 -1.82
C MET A 181 -9.06 19.19 -1.38
N MET A 182 -9.68 20.18 -2.04
CA MET A 182 -9.50 21.58 -1.70
C MET A 182 -9.96 21.90 -0.27
N GLN A 183 -11.13 21.38 0.14
CA GLN A 183 -11.64 21.54 1.51
C GLN A 183 -10.72 20.93 2.58
N LEU A 184 -9.90 19.95 2.20
CA LEU A 184 -8.96 19.26 3.08
C LEU A 184 -7.54 19.84 3.01
N ASN A 185 -7.40 21.05 2.45
CA ASN A 185 -6.11 21.72 2.26
C ASN A 185 -5.12 20.85 1.44
N GLY A 186 -5.64 20.03 0.54
CA GLY A 186 -4.83 19.25 -0.39
C GLY A 186 -4.31 20.10 -1.54
N ILE A 187 -3.11 19.78 -2.00
CA ILE A 187 -2.49 20.41 -3.17
C ILE A 187 -2.63 19.44 -4.34
N LEU A 188 -3.13 19.94 -5.47
CA LEU A 188 -3.18 19.18 -6.72
C LEU A 188 -1.79 19.16 -7.36
N LEU A 189 -1.28 17.95 -7.57
CA LEU A 189 -0.04 17.69 -8.28
C LEU A 189 -0.39 17.25 -9.71
N ASN A 190 -0.02 18.08 -10.69
CA ASN A 190 -0.23 17.81 -12.10
C ASN A 190 0.77 16.77 -12.60
N GLU A 191 0.53 15.52 -12.24
CA GLU A 191 1.27 14.37 -12.73
C GLU A 191 0.54 13.74 -13.92
N LYS A 192 1.30 13.24 -14.91
CA LYS A 192 0.73 12.43 -15.97
C LYS A 192 0.17 11.15 -15.36
N THR A 193 -1.16 11.01 -15.39
CA THR A 193 -1.88 9.86 -14.87
C THR A 193 -2.55 9.12 -16.03
N MET A 194 -2.58 7.79 -15.95
CA MET A 194 -3.36 6.98 -16.89
C MET A 194 -4.82 6.98 -16.43
N ASP A 195 -5.76 7.01 -17.37
CA ASP A 195 -7.18 6.88 -17.06
C ASP A 195 -7.46 5.60 -16.27
N GLY A 196 -8.40 5.68 -15.33
CA GLY A 196 -8.99 4.52 -14.67
C GLY A 196 -10.09 3.89 -15.52
N ILE A 197 -10.33 2.60 -15.31
CA ILE A 197 -11.53 1.92 -15.84
C ILE A 197 -12.46 1.69 -14.66
N VAL A 198 -13.68 2.22 -14.73
CA VAL A 198 -14.67 2.04 -13.66
C VAL A 198 -15.55 0.80 -13.91
N ALA A 199 -16.39 0.42 -12.95
CA ALA A 199 -17.17 -0.82 -12.99
C ALA A 199 -18.04 -0.96 -14.26
N ASN A 200 -18.58 0.14 -14.80
CA ASN A 200 -19.35 0.14 -16.04
C ASN A 200 -18.49 0.11 -17.33
N ARG A 201 -17.18 -0.16 -17.20
CA ARG A 201 -16.17 -0.19 -18.27
C ARG A 201 -15.91 1.13 -18.98
N THR A 202 -16.45 2.24 -18.48
CA THR A 202 -16.10 3.57 -19.00
C THR A 202 -14.76 4.03 -18.45
N LYS A 203 -14.11 4.93 -19.20
CA LYS A 203 -12.86 5.57 -18.78
C LYS A 203 -13.16 6.73 -17.84
N MET A 204 -12.36 6.83 -16.78
CA MET A 204 -12.35 7.93 -15.83
C MET A 204 -10.98 8.60 -15.88
N SER A 205 -10.94 9.82 -16.39
CA SER A 205 -9.71 10.61 -16.39
C SER A 205 -9.44 11.22 -15.02
N PHE A 206 -8.18 11.16 -14.60
CA PHE A 206 -7.72 11.81 -13.38
C PHE A 206 -7.16 13.19 -13.71
N LEU A 207 -7.47 14.15 -12.85
CA LEU A 207 -6.95 15.52 -12.94
C LEU A 207 -5.49 15.61 -12.48
N GLY A 208 -5.04 14.63 -11.69
CA GLY A 208 -3.72 14.60 -11.10
C GLY A 208 -3.71 13.75 -9.83
N THR A 209 -2.81 14.07 -8.91
CA THR A 209 -2.73 13.41 -7.60
C THR A 209 -2.66 14.41 -6.46
N THR A 210 -2.88 13.92 -5.25
CA THR A 210 -2.64 14.70 -4.04
C THR A 210 -2.10 13.78 -2.95
N MET A 211 -1.23 14.32 -2.10
CA MET A 211 -0.72 13.64 -0.92
C MET A 211 -1.44 14.15 0.32
N MET A 212 -2.06 13.26 1.08
CA MET A 212 -2.79 13.61 2.29
C MET A 212 -2.20 12.88 3.49
N GLN A 213 -2.17 13.56 4.63
CA GLN A 213 -1.79 12.98 5.91
C GLN A 213 -3.00 12.36 6.59
N MET A 214 -3.06 11.03 6.61
CA MET A 214 -4.17 10.29 7.21
C MET A 214 -3.89 9.98 8.66
N SER A 215 -4.84 10.22 9.55
CA SER A 215 -4.73 9.75 10.93
C SER A 215 -6.01 9.13 11.44
N PHE A 216 -5.83 8.12 12.28
CA PHE A 216 -6.89 7.39 12.95
C PHE A 216 -6.85 7.77 14.42
N ASN A 217 -7.95 8.33 14.94
CA ASN A 217 -8.06 8.83 16.31
C ASN A 217 -6.93 9.80 16.75
N GLY A 218 -6.29 10.49 15.79
CA GLY A 218 -5.23 11.48 16.07
C GLY A 218 -3.88 10.92 16.53
N VAL A 219 -3.68 9.60 16.56
CA VAL A 219 -2.47 9.01 17.18
C VAL A 219 -1.30 8.86 16.21
N ARG A 220 -1.56 8.58 14.93
CA ARG A 220 -0.50 8.34 13.93
C ARG A 220 -0.88 8.93 12.58
N SER A 221 0.08 9.61 11.95
CA SER A 221 -0.06 10.18 10.61
C SER A 221 0.59 9.27 9.56
N TYR A 222 -0.14 9.00 8.48
CA TYR A 222 0.30 8.19 7.35
C TYR A 222 0.12 8.99 6.07
N PRO A 223 1.20 9.29 5.33
CA PRO A 223 1.05 9.92 4.02
C PRO A 223 0.44 8.91 3.05
N HIS A 224 -0.59 9.34 2.33
CA HIS A 224 -1.24 8.53 1.30
C HIS A 224 -1.55 9.36 0.06
N LYS A 225 -1.41 8.69 -1.08
CA LYS A 225 -1.56 9.29 -2.40
C LYS A 225 -2.94 9.00 -2.95
N PHE A 226 -3.73 10.03 -3.19
CA PHE A 226 -5.01 9.91 -3.87
C PHE A 226 -4.87 10.31 -5.33
N ARG A 227 -5.64 9.66 -6.22
CA ARG A 227 -5.95 10.22 -7.54
C ARG A 227 -7.06 11.23 -7.41
N VAL A 228 -6.90 12.40 -8.03
CA VAL A 228 -7.91 13.45 -7.99
C VAL A 228 -8.81 13.30 -9.21
N VAL A 229 -10.12 13.29 -8.99
CA VAL A 229 -11.15 13.21 -10.04
C VAL A 229 -12.04 14.44 -10.00
N ASP A 230 -12.69 14.70 -11.14
CA ASP A 230 -13.74 15.71 -11.21
C ASP A 230 -14.96 15.30 -10.36
N ASP A 231 -15.60 16.28 -9.72
CA ASP A 231 -16.75 16.07 -8.84
C ASP A 231 -17.93 15.40 -9.56
N SER A 232 -18.10 15.62 -10.87
CA SER A 232 -19.17 15.02 -11.68
C SER A 232 -19.01 13.51 -11.90
N LYS A 233 -17.84 12.94 -11.60
CA LYS A 233 -17.50 11.55 -11.92
C LYS A 233 -17.66 10.59 -10.75
N ILE A 234 -17.86 11.10 -9.52
CA ILE A 234 -18.00 10.27 -8.33
C ILE A 234 -19.17 10.77 -7.47
N THR A 235 -19.93 9.83 -6.92
CA THR A 235 -20.99 10.14 -5.95
C THR A 235 -20.42 10.31 -4.54
N ASN A 236 -19.40 9.52 -4.19
CA ASN A 236 -18.74 9.61 -2.89
C ASN A 236 -17.45 10.42 -2.99
N SER A 237 -17.36 11.46 -2.16
CA SER A 237 -16.26 12.44 -2.22
C SER A 237 -14.86 11.87 -1.98
N ILE A 238 -14.72 10.75 -1.26
CA ILE A 238 -13.45 10.08 -0.94
C ILE A 238 -13.66 8.56 -0.90
N ILE A 239 -12.83 7.81 -1.62
CA ILE A 239 -12.87 6.34 -1.67
C ILE A 239 -11.48 5.78 -1.39
N PHE A 240 -11.41 4.83 -0.46
CA PHE A 240 -10.23 4.01 -0.18
C PHE A 240 -10.31 2.73 -0.98
N GLY A 241 -9.43 2.62 -1.98
CA GLY A 241 -9.22 1.40 -2.73
C GLY A 241 -8.27 0.43 -2.03
N LEU A 242 -8.00 -0.68 -2.69
CA LEU A 242 -7.09 -1.74 -2.22
C LEU A 242 -5.69 -1.22 -1.90
N ASP A 243 -5.18 -0.22 -2.61
CA ASP A 243 -3.90 0.43 -2.33
C ASP A 243 -3.81 0.98 -0.89
N SER A 244 -4.83 1.72 -0.44
CA SER A 244 -4.97 2.18 0.96
C SER A 244 -5.05 1.01 1.93
N LEU A 245 -5.92 0.05 1.62
CA LEU A 245 -6.22 -1.08 2.51
C LEU A 245 -4.97 -1.94 2.76
N ILE A 246 -4.21 -2.22 1.70
CA ILE A 246 -2.96 -2.98 1.77
C ILE A 246 -1.87 -2.19 2.49
N GLN A 247 -1.67 -0.91 2.14
CA GLN A 247 -0.62 -0.07 2.75
C GLN A 247 -0.77 0.00 4.28
N LEU A 248 -2.01 0.06 4.75
CA LEU A 248 -2.31 0.22 6.16
C LEU A 248 -2.48 -1.12 6.90
N GLY A 249 -2.55 -2.24 6.18
CA GLY A 249 -2.77 -3.57 6.75
C GLY A 249 -4.18 -3.72 7.31
N PHE A 250 -5.19 -3.28 6.56
CA PHE A 250 -6.60 -3.38 6.96
C PHE A 250 -7.04 -4.85 7.04
N GLN A 251 -7.72 -5.17 8.13
CA GLN A 251 -8.51 -6.39 8.25
C GLN A 251 -9.95 -5.99 8.49
N ILE A 252 -10.82 -6.25 7.51
CA ILE A 252 -12.22 -5.88 7.58
C ILE A 252 -13.00 -7.07 8.12
N ASN A 253 -13.63 -6.90 9.29
CA ASN A 253 -14.55 -7.89 9.84
C ASN A 253 -15.99 -7.47 9.51
N PHE A 254 -16.55 -8.10 8.48
CA PHE A 254 -17.88 -7.77 7.99
C PHE A 254 -19.00 -8.09 8.98
N ARG A 255 -18.83 -9.14 9.79
CA ARG A 255 -19.81 -9.55 10.80
C ARG A 255 -19.90 -8.55 11.95
N ASN A 256 -18.76 -8.05 12.40
CA ASN A 256 -18.68 -7.21 13.59
C ASN A 256 -18.65 -5.70 13.28
N LYS A 257 -18.78 -5.30 12.00
CA LYS A 257 -18.67 -3.90 11.53
C LYS A 257 -17.44 -3.18 12.07
N LYS A 258 -16.30 -3.87 12.05
CA LYS A 258 -15.02 -3.35 12.57
C LYS A 258 -13.94 -3.51 11.53
N VAL A 259 -13.06 -2.52 11.49
CA VAL A 259 -11.81 -2.57 10.73
C VAL A 259 -10.68 -2.58 11.73
N SER A 260 -9.78 -3.56 11.61
CA SER A 260 -8.53 -3.57 12.37
C SER A 260 -7.41 -3.00 11.51
N ILE A 261 -6.65 -2.06 12.06
CA ILE A 261 -5.48 -1.45 11.44
C ILE A 261 -4.35 -1.57 12.46
N LYS A 262 -3.31 -2.37 12.16
CA LYS A 262 -2.16 -2.58 13.07
C LYS A 262 -2.60 -2.87 14.51
N ASN A 263 -3.50 -3.83 14.69
CA ASN A 263 -4.07 -4.29 15.97
C ASN A 263 -4.98 -3.29 16.70
N HIS A 264 -5.38 -2.19 16.06
CA HIS A 264 -6.36 -1.26 16.61
C HIS A 264 -7.69 -1.40 15.87
N ASN A 265 -8.78 -1.53 16.62
CA ASN A 265 -10.12 -1.70 16.06
C ASN A 265 -10.83 -0.36 15.93
N TYR A 266 -11.35 -0.09 14.75
CA TYR A 266 -12.14 1.09 14.43
C TYR A 266 -13.55 0.68 14.01
N PRO A 267 -14.59 1.38 14.50
CA PRO A 267 -15.95 1.12 14.10
C PRO A 267 -16.15 1.54 12.64
N VAL A 268 -16.86 0.70 11.89
CA VAL A 268 -17.36 1.04 10.55
C VAL A 268 -18.83 1.44 10.69
N ARG A 269 -19.22 2.49 9.97
CA ARG A 269 -20.60 2.97 9.92
C ARG A 269 -21.18 2.75 8.53
N ASP A 270 -22.49 2.60 8.45
CA ASP A 270 -23.17 2.57 7.16
C ASP A 270 -23.08 4.02 6.58
N LEU A 271 -22.70 4.15 5.30
CA LEU A 271 -22.57 5.45 4.60
C LEU A 271 -23.92 5.98 4.10
N VAL A 272 -24.93 5.12 4.08
CA VAL A 272 -26.33 5.37 3.70
C VAL A 272 -27.22 4.82 4.82
#